data_AF-A0A9E5GDM8-F1
#
_entry.id   AF-A0A9E5GDM8-F1
#
_cell.length_a   1.000
_cell.length_b   1.000
_cell.length_c   1.000
_cell.angle_alpha   90.00
_cell.angle_beta   90.00
_cell.angle_gamma   90.00
#
_symmetry.space_group_name_H-M   'P 1'
#
loop_
_entity.id
_entity.type
_entity.pdbx_description
1 polymer ?
#
loop_
_entity_poly.entity_id
_entity_poly.type
_entity_poly.pdbx_seq_one_letter_code
_entity_poly.pdbx_strand_id
1 'polypeptide(L)'
;EDWLNVGGQMVPAGKVEALKAQIRTDSVQRWDDVHQTYETWFADYPKDRAEHALAILHEVLEVSEITASHWVALQEEVVRIRLHIEEQVFKTKEKDFNNKFRSSTYRNLEERDAVLGCLDDNPFIQESRIASERIVTEIRSVSF
;
A
#
# COMPACT_ATOMS: atom_id res chain seq x y z
N GLU A 1 -9.30 18.96 6.42
CA GLU A 1 -10.21 18.90 5.26
C GLU A 1 -10.61 17.45 5.07
N ASP A 2 -11.86 17.18 4.70
CA ASP A 2 -12.34 15.82 4.47
C ASP A 2 -11.88 15.30 3.09
N TRP A 3 -11.64 14.00 2.99
CA TRP A 3 -11.23 13.34 1.75
C TRP A 3 -12.25 12.29 1.34
N LEU A 4 -12.55 12.23 0.05
CA LEU A 4 -13.53 11.31 -0.53
C LEU A 4 -12.85 10.31 -1.45
N ASN A 5 -13.25 9.04 -1.38
CA ASN A 5 -12.85 8.03 -2.35
C ASN A 5 -13.73 8.17 -3.60
N VAL A 6 -13.10 8.51 -4.71
CA VAL A 6 -13.72 8.68 -6.02
C VAL A 6 -13.09 7.68 -6.98
N GLY A 7 -13.72 6.51 -7.14
CA GLY A 7 -13.25 5.48 -8.07
C GLY A 7 -11.88 4.89 -7.72
N GLY A 8 -11.49 4.89 -6.44
CA GLY A 8 -10.18 4.44 -5.97
C GLY A 8 -9.16 5.56 -5.77
N GLN A 9 -9.47 6.79 -6.21
CA GLN A 9 -8.64 7.97 -5.95
C GLN A 9 -9.14 8.72 -4.72
N MET A 10 -8.24 9.08 -3.80
CA MET A 10 -8.56 9.99 -2.70
C MET A 10 -8.51 11.43 -3.20
N VAL A 11 -9.62 12.15 -3.09
CA VAL A 11 -9.77 13.53 -3.58
C VAL A 11 -10.28 14.43 -2.44
N PRO A 12 -9.76 15.65 -2.27
CA PRO A 12 -10.29 16.61 -1.31
C PRO A 12 -11.78 16.85 -1.54
N ALA A 13 -12.59 16.84 -0.48
CA ALA A 13 -14.04 17.04 -0.58
C ALA A 13 -14.37 18.39 -1.24
N GLY A 14 -13.55 19.42 -1.03
CA GLY A 14 -13.70 20.71 -1.69
C GLY A 14 -13.62 20.64 -3.22
N LYS A 15 -12.71 19.83 -3.79
CA LYS A 15 -12.62 19.62 -5.25
C LYS A 15 -13.88 18.95 -5.79
N VAL A 16 -14.40 17.96 -5.06
CA VAL A 16 -15.63 17.24 -5.45
C VAL A 16 -16.85 18.15 -5.39
N GLU A 17 -17.01 18.94 -4.32
CA GLU A 17 -18.11 19.89 -4.21
C GLU A 17 -18.03 21.02 -5.25
N ALA A 18 -16.82 21.47 -5.61
CA ALA A 18 -16.62 22.42 -6.69
C ALA A 18 -17.12 21.87 -8.04
N LEU A 19 -16.79 20.61 -8.37
CA LEU A 19 -17.30 19.96 -9.59
C LEU A 19 -18.83 19.82 -9.55
N LYS A 20 -19.41 19.38 -8.44
CA LYS A 20 -20.87 19.30 -8.28
C LYS A 20 -21.54 20.66 -8.45
N ALA A 21 -20.94 21.73 -7.94
CA ALA A 21 -21.44 23.08 -8.11
C ALA A 21 -21.39 23.52 -9.59
N GLN A 22 -20.28 23.25 -10.30
CA GLN A 22 -20.15 23.55 -11.73
C GLN A 22 -21.16 22.81 -12.60
N ILE A 23 -21.50 21.57 -12.23
CA ILE A 23 -22.57 20.81 -12.90
C ILE A 23 -23.94 21.46 -12.64
N ARG A 24 -24.22 21.86 -11.39
CA ARG A 24 -25.50 22.50 -11.02
C ARG A 24 -25.70 23.87 -11.68
N THR A 25 -24.62 24.59 -11.98
CA THR A 25 -24.67 25.92 -12.61
C THR A 25 -24.55 25.88 -14.13
N ASP A 26 -24.64 24.70 -14.74
CA ASP A 26 -24.45 24.48 -16.17
C ASP A 26 -23.09 24.99 -16.70
N SER A 27 -22.07 25.10 -15.85
CA SER A 27 -20.69 25.41 -16.28
C SER A 27 -19.97 24.16 -16.82
N VAL A 28 -20.38 22.98 -16.36
CA VAL A 28 -19.97 21.67 -16.86
C VAL A 28 -21.24 20.97 -17.33
N GLN A 29 -21.39 20.79 -18.64
CA GLN A 29 -22.66 20.33 -19.22
C GLN A 29 -22.53 18.97 -19.90
N ARG A 30 -21.31 18.59 -20.32
CA ARG A 30 -21.07 17.33 -21.02
C ARG A 30 -20.35 16.35 -20.12
N TRP A 31 -20.60 15.08 -20.37
CA TRP A 31 -19.88 14.01 -19.68
C TRP A 31 -18.36 14.05 -19.93
N ASP A 32 -17.96 14.49 -21.13
CA ASP A 32 -16.55 14.68 -21.48
C ASP A 32 -15.86 15.74 -20.59
N ASP A 33 -16.58 16.80 -20.21
CA ASP A 33 -16.06 17.87 -19.34
C ASP A 33 -15.80 17.34 -17.91
N VAL A 34 -16.68 16.45 -17.43
CA VAL A 34 -16.50 15.74 -16.15
C VAL A 34 -15.25 14.86 -16.20
N HIS A 35 -15.08 14.10 -17.29
CA HIS A 35 -13.87 13.28 -17.48
C HIS A 35 -12.60 14.12 -17.54
N GLN A 36 -12.62 15.28 -18.21
CA GLN A 36 -11.48 16.19 -18.24
C GLN A 36 -11.10 16.70 -16.84
N THR A 37 -12.08 16.87 -15.96
CA THR A 37 -11.83 17.21 -14.55
C THR A 37 -11.12 16.06 -13.82
N TYR A 38 -11.55 14.82 -14.04
CA TYR A 38 -10.91 13.63 -13.48
C TYR A 38 -9.47 13.46 -13.99
N GLU A 39 -9.22 13.70 -15.28
CA GLU A 39 -7.85 13.70 -15.82
C GLU A 39 -6.97 14.74 -15.13
N THR A 40 -7.53 15.91 -14.83
CA THR A 40 -6.82 16.97 -14.10
C THR A 40 -6.51 16.53 -12.66
N TRP A 41 -7.49 15.94 -11.96
CA TRP A 41 -7.26 15.39 -10.63
C TRP A 41 -6.27 14.24 -10.63
N PHE A 42 -6.27 13.40 -11.66
CA PHE A 42 -5.32 12.31 -11.80
C PHE A 42 -3.89 12.82 -11.99
N ALA A 43 -3.72 13.87 -12.81
CA ALA A 43 -2.43 14.54 -12.98
C ALA A 43 -1.92 15.17 -11.66
N ASP A 44 -2.82 15.77 -10.87
CA ASP A 44 -2.51 16.37 -9.56
C ASP A 44 -2.37 15.33 -8.43
N TYR A 45 -2.81 14.10 -8.65
CA TYR A 45 -2.93 13.09 -7.61
C TYR A 45 -1.62 12.80 -6.85
N PRO A 46 -0.42 12.80 -7.48
CA PRO A 46 0.82 12.63 -6.75
C PRO A 46 1.07 13.67 -5.65
N LYS A 47 0.58 14.90 -5.84
CA LYS A 47 0.65 15.95 -4.83
C LYS A 47 -0.43 15.77 -3.78
N ASP A 48 -1.68 15.60 -4.20
CA ASP A 48 -2.82 15.41 -3.30
C ASP A 48 -2.58 14.22 -2.35
N ARG A 49 -2.10 13.07 -2.87
CA ARG A 49 -1.80 11.89 -2.06
C ARG A 49 -0.67 12.14 -1.05
N ALA A 50 0.30 12.99 -1.39
CA ALA A 50 1.42 13.31 -0.50
C ALA A 50 0.96 14.23 0.62
N GLU A 51 0.14 15.23 0.31
CA GLU A 51 -0.50 16.11 1.31
C GLU A 51 -1.41 15.32 2.25
N HIS A 52 -2.22 14.40 1.71
CA HIS A 52 -3.06 13.52 2.51
C HIS A 52 -2.23 12.58 3.40
N ALA A 53 -1.18 11.95 2.86
CA ALA A 53 -0.28 11.10 3.63
C ALA A 53 0.41 11.87 4.77
N LEU A 54 0.85 13.10 4.51
CA LEU A 54 1.44 13.97 5.53
C LEU A 54 0.42 14.30 6.63
N ALA A 55 -0.82 14.63 6.27
CA ALA A 55 -1.89 14.88 7.24
C ALA A 55 -2.17 13.64 8.13
N ILE A 56 -2.19 12.45 7.53
CA ILE A 56 -2.32 11.18 8.29
C ILE A 56 -1.14 10.99 9.24
N LEU A 57 0.09 11.30 8.81
CA LEU A 57 1.26 11.20 9.70
C LEU A 57 1.14 12.13 10.91
N HIS A 58 0.66 13.36 10.72
CA HIS A 58 0.37 14.28 11.82
C HIS A 58 -0.66 13.71 12.79
N GLU A 59 -1.74 13.12 12.28
CA GLU A 59 -2.80 12.51 13.09
C GLU A 59 -2.30 11.28 13.86
N VAL A 60 -1.61 10.36 13.19
CA VAL A 60 -1.10 9.11 13.79
C VAL A 60 -0.03 9.39 14.85
N LEU A 61 0.81 10.41 14.64
CA LEU A 61 1.82 10.82 15.61
C LEU A 61 1.26 11.75 16.70
N GLU A 62 0.03 12.26 16.52
CA GLU A 62 -0.59 13.27 17.39
C GLU A 62 0.27 14.55 17.53
N VAL A 63 0.90 15.00 16.44
CA VAL A 63 1.78 16.19 16.42
C VAL A 63 1.37 17.22 15.37
N SER A 64 1.55 18.50 15.69
CA SER A 64 1.36 19.59 14.73
C SER A 64 2.53 19.77 13.76
N GLU A 65 3.73 19.32 14.15
CA GLU A 65 4.95 19.40 13.35
C GLU A 65 5.75 18.10 13.48
N ILE A 66 6.18 17.57 12.34
CA ILE A 66 7.07 16.41 12.29
C ILE A 66 8.50 16.92 12.47
N THR A 67 9.27 16.26 13.33
CA THR A 67 10.66 16.60 13.60
C THR A 67 11.58 15.52 13.04
N ALA A 68 12.87 15.80 12.94
CA ALA A 68 13.86 14.80 12.53
C ALA A 68 13.84 13.55 13.43
N SER A 69 13.57 13.69 14.73
CA SER A 69 13.45 12.53 15.63
C SER A 69 12.21 11.69 15.34
N HIS A 70 11.07 12.31 15.02
CA HIS A 70 9.87 11.59 14.58
C HIS A 70 10.15 10.86 13.26
N TRP A 71 10.85 11.49 12.32
CA TRP A 71 11.21 10.86 11.06
C TRP A 71 12.06 9.60 11.24
N VAL A 72 13.13 9.67 12.04
CA VAL A 72 13.96 8.49 12.34
C VAL A 72 13.13 7.38 12.97
N ALA A 73 12.24 7.70 13.91
CA ALA A 73 11.36 6.72 14.53
C ALA A 73 10.40 6.08 13.51
N LEU A 74 9.81 6.88 12.61
CA LEU A 74 8.96 6.39 11.52
C LEU A 74 9.71 5.44 10.58
N GLN A 75 10.96 5.76 10.23
CA GLN A 75 11.78 4.89 9.38
C GLN A 75 12.00 3.52 10.05
N GLU A 76 12.33 3.50 11.33
CA GLU A 76 12.48 2.24 12.08
C GLU A 76 11.16 1.47 12.21
N GLU A 77 10.03 2.16 12.39
CA GLU A 77 8.71 1.53 12.40
C GLU A 77 8.35 0.90 11.05
N VAL A 78 8.65 1.57 9.93
CA VAL A 78 8.47 1.01 8.58
C VAL A 78 9.31 -0.27 8.42
N VAL A 79 10.58 -0.24 8.83
CA VAL A 79 11.47 -1.41 8.78
C VAL A 79 10.91 -2.54 9.65
N ARG A 80 10.49 -2.25 10.89
CA ARG A 80 9.92 -3.22 11.82
C ARG A 80 8.67 -3.89 11.24
N ILE A 81 7.72 -3.10 10.73
CA ILE A 81 6.49 -3.60 10.12
C ILE A 81 6.80 -4.44 8.89
N ARG A 82 7.74 -3.99 8.05
CA ARG A 82 8.11 -4.70 6.83
C ARG A 82 8.72 -6.07 7.12
N LEU A 83 9.67 -6.14 8.05
CA LEU A 83 10.27 -7.40 8.48
C LEU A 83 9.25 -8.32 9.15
N HIS A 84 8.29 -7.76 9.91
CA HIS A 84 7.20 -8.54 10.47
C HIS A 84 6.31 -9.16 9.37
N ILE A 85 5.96 -8.40 8.33
CA ILE A 85 5.19 -8.93 7.19
C ILE A 85 5.94 -10.08 6.51
N GLU A 86 7.24 -9.91 6.26
CA GLU A 86 8.07 -10.97 5.67
C GLU A 86 8.07 -12.25 6.53
N GLU A 87 8.25 -12.11 7.85
CA GLU A 87 8.19 -13.22 8.78
C GLU A 87 6.81 -13.92 8.76
N GLN A 88 5.72 -13.16 8.72
CA GLN A 88 4.37 -13.72 8.64
C GLN A 88 4.10 -14.44 7.32
N VAL A 89 4.64 -13.93 6.21
CA VAL A 89 4.60 -14.61 4.91
C VAL A 89 5.30 -15.97 5.01
N PHE A 90 6.52 -15.99 5.54
CA PHE A 90 7.27 -17.24 5.73
C PHE A 90 6.50 -18.23 6.61
N LYS A 91 6.06 -17.80 7.82
CA LYS A 91 5.30 -18.65 8.76
C LYS A 91 4.04 -19.22 8.14
N THR A 92 3.33 -18.45 7.32
CA THR A 92 2.12 -18.93 6.65
C THR A 92 2.44 -20.04 5.65
N LYS A 93 3.50 -19.87 4.86
CA LYS A 93 3.94 -20.90 3.91
C LYS A 93 4.51 -22.13 4.60
N GLU A 94 5.29 -21.94 5.67
CA GLU A 94 5.84 -23.02 6.49
C GLU A 94 4.73 -23.87 7.10
N LYS A 95 3.72 -23.22 7.71
CA LYS A 95 2.53 -23.88 8.24
C LYS A 95 1.84 -24.72 7.18
N ASP A 96 1.65 -24.15 5.99
CA ASP A 96 0.99 -24.83 4.87
C ASP A 96 1.82 -25.98 4.31
N PHE A 97 3.15 -25.92 4.38
CA PHE A 97 4.07 -26.98 3.97
C PHE A 97 4.09 -28.13 4.98
N ASN A 98 4.16 -27.82 6.27
CA ASN A 98 4.23 -28.80 7.37
C ASN A 98 2.86 -29.42 7.72
N ASN A 99 1.78 -29.02 7.05
CA ASN A 99 0.44 -29.52 7.31
C ASN A 99 0.27 -30.99 6.87
N LYS A 100 0.28 -31.90 7.85
CA LYS A 100 0.12 -33.35 7.63
C LYS A 100 -1.17 -33.74 6.91
N PHE A 101 -2.26 -32.98 7.08
CA PHE A 101 -3.51 -33.26 6.38
C PHE A 101 -3.38 -33.07 4.87
N ARG A 102 -2.51 -32.16 4.41
CA ARG A 102 -2.26 -32.01 2.97
C ARG A 102 -1.55 -33.21 2.38
N SER A 103 -0.86 -34.02 3.18
CA SER A 103 -0.22 -35.24 2.67
C SER A 103 -1.26 -36.26 2.18
N SER A 104 -2.52 -36.20 2.62
CA SER A 104 -3.58 -37.11 2.15
C SER A 104 -4.06 -36.83 0.72
N THR A 105 -3.77 -35.65 0.17
CA THR A 105 -4.16 -35.30 -1.21
C THR A 105 -3.15 -35.78 -2.25
N TYR A 106 -1.97 -36.24 -1.83
CA TYR A 106 -0.92 -36.74 -2.71
C TYR A 106 -0.85 -38.27 -2.61
N ARG A 107 -0.47 -38.94 -3.71
CA ARG A 107 -0.29 -40.40 -3.77
C ARG A 107 0.88 -40.85 -2.90
N ASN A 108 1.97 -40.08 -2.86
CA ASN A 108 3.17 -40.35 -2.07
C ASN A 108 3.95 -39.05 -1.77
N LEU A 109 5.05 -39.17 -1.01
CA LEU A 109 5.91 -38.02 -0.65
C LEU A 109 6.63 -37.42 -1.86
N GLU A 110 6.99 -38.25 -2.85
CA GLU A 110 7.70 -37.79 -4.06
C GLU A 110 6.81 -36.86 -4.89
N GLU A 111 5.54 -37.21 -5.09
CA GLU A 111 4.55 -36.35 -5.77
C GLU A 111 4.30 -35.07 -4.98
N ARG A 112 4.18 -35.17 -3.65
CA ARG A 112 4.02 -34.00 -2.79
C ARG A 112 5.18 -33.03 -2.95
N ASP A 113 6.41 -33.53 -2.84
CA ASP A 113 7.62 -32.69 -2.89
C ASP A 113 7.83 -32.12 -4.30
N ALA A 114 7.47 -32.86 -5.36
CA ALA A 114 7.49 -32.36 -6.73
C ALA A 114 6.46 -31.23 -6.98
N VAL A 115 5.28 -31.29 -6.35
CA VAL A 115 4.22 -30.28 -6.51
C VAL A 115 4.41 -29.07 -5.60
N LEU A 116 4.79 -29.28 -4.33
CA LEU A 116 4.99 -28.21 -3.37
C LEU A 116 6.36 -27.54 -3.52
N GLY A 117 7.35 -28.25 -4.06
CA GLY A 117 8.73 -27.79 -4.15
C GLY A 117 9.38 -27.62 -2.77
N CYS A 118 10.48 -26.87 -2.74
CA CYS A 118 11.11 -26.45 -1.51
C CYS A 118 10.36 -25.24 -0.92
N LEU A 119 10.24 -25.19 0.41
CA LEU A 119 9.66 -24.04 1.11
C LEU A 119 10.46 -22.75 0.81
N ASP A 120 11.79 -22.86 0.79
CA ASP A 120 12.67 -21.71 0.55
C ASP A 120 12.57 -21.20 -0.89
N ASP A 121 12.26 -22.08 -1.85
CA ASP A 121 12.10 -21.70 -3.26
C ASP A 121 10.70 -21.16 -3.57
N ASN A 122 9.84 -20.95 -2.56
CA ASN A 122 8.50 -20.44 -2.77
C ASN A 122 8.55 -19.02 -3.37
N PRO A 123 7.97 -18.78 -4.56
CA PRO A 123 8.06 -17.48 -5.24
C PRO A 123 7.54 -16.32 -4.39
N PHE A 124 6.51 -16.56 -3.57
CA PHE A 124 5.92 -15.53 -2.73
C PHE A 124 6.82 -15.16 -1.53
N ILE A 125 7.58 -16.12 -0.99
CA ILE A 125 8.59 -15.83 0.05
C ILE A 125 9.71 -14.99 -0.55
N GLN A 126 10.18 -15.36 -1.74
CA GLN A 126 11.23 -14.63 -2.46
C GLN A 126 10.80 -13.21 -2.83
N GLU A 127 9.60 -13.04 -3.38
CA GLU A 127 9.01 -11.74 -3.68
C GLU A 127 8.89 -10.88 -2.43
N SER A 128 8.45 -11.45 -1.31
CA SER A 128 8.34 -10.74 -0.03
C SER A 128 9.70 -10.27 0.46
N ARG A 129 10.74 -11.11 0.39
CA ARG A 129 12.11 -10.75 0.77
C ARG A 129 12.68 -9.64 -0.11
N ILE A 130 12.58 -9.76 -1.43
CA ILE A 130 13.05 -8.73 -2.37
C ILE A 130 12.35 -7.39 -2.12
N ALA A 131 11.04 -7.42 -1.88
CA ALA A 131 10.30 -6.21 -1.58
C ALA A 131 10.69 -5.61 -0.21
N SER A 132 11.03 -6.44 0.79
CA SER A 132 11.57 -5.95 2.07
C SER A 132 12.91 -5.27 1.88
N GLU A 133 13.85 -5.91 1.19
CA GLU A 133 15.18 -5.37 0.93
C GLU A 133 15.08 -4.02 0.22
N ARG A 134 14.26 -3.95 -0.85
CA ARG A 134 14.01 -2.70 -1.58
C ARG A 134 13.47 -1.59 -0.68
N ILE A 135 12.40 -1.86 0.07
CA ILE A 135 11.75 -0.85 0.93
C ILE A 135 12.69 -0.38 2.03
N VAL A 136 13.46 -1.29 2.64
CA VAL A 136 14.45 -0.94 3.68
C VAL A 136 15.57 -0.08 3.10
N THR A 137 16.02 -0.34 1.88
CA THR A 137 17.01 0.52 1.20
C THR A 137 16.43 1.89 0.87
N GLU A 138 15.23 1.94 0.29
CA GLU A 138 14.55 3.18 -0.09
C GLU A 138 14.33 4.07 1.14
N ILE A 139 13.73 3.53 2.20
CA ILE A 139 13.40 4.32 3.40
C ILE A 139 14.64 4.91 4.08
N ARG A 140 15.75 4.17 4.09
CA ARG A 140 17.03 4.62 4.66
C ARG A 140 17.74 5.66 3.79
N SER A 141 17.42 5.74 2.51
CA SER A 141 17.99 6.73 1.59
C SER A 141 17.34 8.12 1.72
N VAL A 142 16.15 8.20 2.34
CA VAL A 142 15.41 9.45 2.49
C VAL A 142 15.79 10.12 3.81
N SER A 143 16.45 11.28 3.73
CA SER A 143 16.69 12.14 4.89
C SER A 143 15.43 12.93 5.24
N PHE A 144 15.36 13.39 6.50
CA PHE A 144 14.39 14.39 6.91
C PHE A 144 14.58 15.70 6.15
#